data_AF-A0AAW2K5B7-F1
#
_entry.id   AF-A0AAW2K5B7-F1
#
_cell.length_a   1.000
_cell.length_b   1.000
_cell.length_c   1.000
_cell.angle_alpha   90.00
_cell.angle_beta   90.00
_cell.angle_gamma   90.00
#
_symmetry.space_group_name_H-M   'P 1'
#
loop_
_entity.id
_entity.type
_entity.pdbx_description
1 polymer ?
#
loop_
_entity_poly.entity_id
_entity_poly.type
_entity_poly.pdbx_seq_one_letter_code
_entity_poly.pdbx_strand_id
1 'polypeptide(L)'
;MGDIAHPPMEQLQDLEYCIDSNPPWPETILLAFQNYILVLGTSVMIPTVLVPTMGGSDGDKARVIQTLLFVAGINTLLQALFGTRLPAVVGGSFAYLVPIAYIINDSQLQRIDEPHVRFIQTMRAIQGALIVAASIQIILGYSQVWGLFSRFFSPLGMAPVVGLVGLGLFQRGFPALGDCVEIGLPMLFLVIALSQYLKHVKPLRDFPIFERFPVLICVSIIWIYSVILTASGAYRGKPNETQLSCRTDRANLISTAPWFKFPYPLQWGPPTFAAGHSFAMMSAVLVSMVESTGAYKAASRLAIATPPPAYVLSRGIGWQGIGILLDGLFGTLTGSTVSV
;
A
#
# COMPACT_ATOMS: atom_id res chain seq x y z
N MET A 1 -28.97 31.66 6.87
CA MET A 1 -28.04 31.17 5.82
C MET A 1 -28.42 29.72 5.62
N GLY A 2 -29.29 29.46 4.65
CA GLY A 2 -29.89 28.13 4.47
C GLY A 2 -28.82 27.14 4.04
N ASP A 3 -28.83 25.96 4.65
CA ASP A 3 -27.99 24.84 4.28
C ASP A 3 -28.23 24.51 2.81
N ILE A 4 -27.25 24.84 1.97
CA ILE A 4 -27.23 24.40 0.57
C ILE A 4 -26.87 22.92 0.60
N ALA A 5 -27.86 22.08 0.90
CA ALA A 5 -27.77 20.65 0.71
C ALA A 5 -27.79 20.40 -0.81
N HIS A 6 -26.60 20.15 -1.38
CA HIS A 6 -26.51 19.67 -2.75
C HIS A 6 -27.17 18.29 -2.82
N PRO A 7 -28.22 18.08 -3.64
CA PRO A 7 -28.79 16.76 -3.81
C PRO A 7 -27.73 15.83 -4.41
N PRO A 8 -27.59 14.58 -3.91
CA PRO A 8 -26.68 13.62 -4.50
C PRO A 8 -27.08 13.37 -5.96
N MET A 9 -26.14 13.58 -6.90
CA MET A 9 -26.41 13.49 -8.34
C MET A 9 -26.59 12.04 -8.83
N GLU A 10 -26.17 11.05 -8.05
CA GLU A 10 -26.38 9.62 -8.27
C GLU A 10 -26.49 8.93 -6.90
N GLN A 11 -27.56 8.17 -6.70
CA GLN A 11 -27.79 7.39 -5.49
C GLN A 11 -27.53 5.93 -5.84
N LEU A 12 -26.31 5.44 -5.58
CA LEU A 12 -25.99 4.01 -5.70
C LEU A 12 -26.91 3.26 -4.72
N GLN A 13 -27.82 2.44 -5.25
CA GLN A 13 -28.89 1.78 -4.48
C GLN A 13 -28.39 0.72 -3.47
N ASP A 14 -27.08 0.42 -3.47
CA ASP A 14 -26.45 -0.66 -2.70
C ASP A 14 -25.52 -0.19 -1.55
N LEU A 15 -25.58 1.08 -1.11
CA LEU A 15 -24.77 1.54 0.04
C LEU A 15 -25.47 1.27 1.37
N GLU A 16 -24.95 0.29 2.12
CA GLU A 16 -25.53 -0.15 3.38
C GLU A 16 -25.08 0.69 4.60
N TYR A 17 -23.88 1.27 4.52
CA TYR A 17 -23.30 2.11 5.57
C TYR A 17 -22.79 3.45 5.00
N CYS A 18 -23.28 4.54 5.56
CA CYS A 18 -22.74 5.89 5.32
C CYS A 18 -21.43 6.12 6.09
N ILE A 19 -20.65 7.12 5.69
CA ILE A 19 -19.34 7.45 6.31
C ILE A 19 -19.43 7.64 7.83
N ASP A 20 -20.50 8.28 8.31
CA ASP A 20 -20.70 8.57 9.74
C ASP A 20 -21.52 7.50 10.47
N SER A 21 -21.88 6.40 9.79
CA SER A 21 -22.65 5.31 10.40
C SER A 21 -21.73 4.33 11.14
N ASN A 22 -22.20 3.84 12.29
CA ASN A 22 -21.45 2.88 13.11
C ASN A 22 -22.06 1.47 12.91
N PRO A 23 -21.42 0.59 12.14
CA PRO A 23 -21.85 -0.80 12.02
C PRO A 23 -21.69 -1.54 13.36
N PRO A 24 -22.38 -2.69 13.53
CA PRO A 24 -22.19 -3.52 14.71
C PRO A 24 -20.73 -3.94 14.84
N TRP A 25 -20.21 -3.89 16.08
CA TRP A 25 -18.78 -4.07 16.39
C TRP A 25 -18.12 -5.31 15.75
N PRO A 26 -18.79 -6.49 15.68
CA PRO A 26 -18.21 -7.67 15.02
C PRO A 26 -17.98 -7.47 13.52
N GLU A 27 -18.91 -6.81 12.83
CA GLU A 27 -18.77 -6.53 11.39
C GLU A 27 -17.67 -5.52 11.13
N THR A 28 -17.57 -4.49 11.98
CA THR A 28 -16.50 -3.50 11.92
C THR A 28 -15.12 -4.13 12.02
N ILE A 29 -14.94 -5.12 12.92
CA ILE A 29 -13.67 -5.84 13.07
C ILE A 29 -13.32 -6.63 11.81
N LEU A 30 -14.29 -7.35 11.25
CA LEU A 30 -14.07 -8.14 10.04
C LEU A 30 -13.72 -7.25 8.84
N LEU A 31 -14.43 -6.13 8.67
CA LEU A 31 -14.17 -5.15 7.61
C LEU A 31 -12.82 -4.45 7.80
N ALA A 32 -12.44 -4.11 9.03
CA ALA A 32 -11.13 -3.56 9.34
C ALA A 32 -10.01 -4.57 9.01
N PHE A 33 -10.21 -5.85 9.33
CA PHE A 33 -9.27 -6.91 9.01
C PHE A 33 -9.14 -7.16 7.50
N GLN A 34 -10.24 -7.03 6.74
CA GLN A 34 -10.21 -7.06 5.28
C GLN A 34 -9.38 -5.93 4.68
N ASN A 35 -9.60 -4.69 5.14
CA ASN A 35 -8.81 -3.54 4.70
C ASN A 35 -7.33 -3.70 5.05
N TYR A 36 -7.03 -4.26 6.22
CA TYR A 36 -5.66 -4.61 6.58
C TYR A 36 -5.02 -5.62 5.61
N ILE A 37 -5.73 -6.71 5.27
CA ILE A 37 -5.22 -7.72 4.32
C ILE A 37 -5.00 -7.14 2.92
N LEU A 38 -5.88 -6.25 2.47
CA LEU A 38 -5.73 -5.57 1.18
C LEU A 38 -4.44 -4.73 1.12
N VAL A 39 -4.14 -3.98 2.18
CA VAL A 39 -2.91 -3.16 2.24
C VAL A 39 -1.66 -3.99 2.49
N LEU A 40 -1.79 -5.12 3.20
CA LEU A 40 -0.67 -6.03 3.48
C LEU A 40 0.04 -6.48 2.19
N GLY A 41 -0.71 -6.70 1.11
CA GLY A 41 -0.14 -7.13 -0.18
C GLY A 41 0.96 -6.18 -0.69
N THR A 42 0.66 -4.88 -0.81
CA THR A 42 1.64 -3.89 -1.29
C THR A 42 2.75 -3.64 -0.26
N SER A 43 2.40 -3.60 1.03
CA SER A 43 3.35 -3.42 2.14
C SER A 43 4.36 -4.57 2.29
N VAL A 44 4.01 -5.79 1.90
CA VAL A 44 4.95 -6.93 1.90
C VAL A 44 5.71 -7.02 0.58
N MET A 45 5.07 -6.73 -0.55
CA MET A 45 5.69 -6.85 -1.87
C MET A 45 6.84 -5.86 -2.06
N ILE A 46 6.68 -4.60 -1.62
CA ILE A 46 7.72 -3.57 -1.80
C ILE A 46 9.05 -3.95 -1.10
N PRO A 47 9.07 -4.28 0.22
CA PRO A 47 10.30 -4.71 0.88
C PRO A 47 10.83 -6.05 0.34
N THR A 48 9.95 -6.97 -0.07
CA THR A 48 10.39 -8.27 -0.61
C THR A 48 11.18 -8.12 -1.90
N VAL A 49 10.84 -7.15 -2.74
CA VAL A 49 11.57 -6.86 -3.99
C VAL A 49 12.84 -6.05 -3.72
N LEU A 50 12.81 -5.09 -2.80
CA LEU A 50 13.87 -4.10 -2.63
C LEU A 50 14.92 -4.47 -1.58
N VAL A 51 14.56 -5.13 -0.48
CA VAL A 51 15.51 -5.49 0.60
C VAL A 51 16.64 -6.41 0.11
N PRO A 52 16.37 -7.46 -0.68
CA PRO A 52 17.43 -8.32 -1.20
C PRO A 52 18.41 -7.59 -2.12
N THR A 53 17.94 -6.65 -2.95
CA THR A 53 18.80 -5.92 -3.90
C THR A 53 19.75 -4.94 -3.20
N MET A 54 19.40 -4.50 -1.99
CA MET A 54 20.27 -3.70 -1.12
C MET A 54 21.30 -4.54 -0.36
N GLY A 55 21.17 -5.88 -0.32
CA GLY A 55 21.99 -6.77 0.51
C GLY A 55 21.44 -7.03 1.91
N GLY A 56 20.15 -6.74 2.15
CA GLY A 56 19.51 -7.01 3.43
C GLY A 56 19.18 -8.50 3.64
N SER A 57 19.19 -8.93 4.88
CA SER A 57 18.82 -10.29 5.30
C SER A 57 17.30 -10.49 5.41
N ASP A 58 16.84 -11.73 5.58
CA ASP A 58 15.42 -12.02 5.86
C ASP A 58 14.91 -11.33 7.15
N GLY A 59 15.78 -11.19 8.15
CA GLY A 59 15.47 -10.43 9.36
C GLY A 59 15.35 -8.93 9.11
N ASP A 60 16.14 -8.37 8.20
CA ASP A 60 16.00 -6.97 7.76
C ASP A 60 14.69 -6.75 7.00
N LYS A 61 14.35 -7.69 6.13
CA LYS A 61 13.07 -7.71 5.39
C LYS A 61 11.89 -7.69 6.36
N ALA A 62 11.89 -8.58 7.36
CA ALA A 62 10.86 -8.61 8.41
C ALA A 62 10.76 -7.26 9.16
N ARG A 63 11.90 -6.67 9.53
CA ARG A 63 11.95 -5.38 10.23
C ARG A 63 11.38 -4.22 9.41
N VAL A 64 11.69 -4.16 8.12
CA VAL A 64 11.14 -3.14 7.22
C VAL A 64 9.63 -3.32 7.05
N ILE A 65 9.14 -4.56 6.86
CA ILE A 65 7.70 -4.84 6.74
C ILE A 65 6.95 -4.40 8.01
N GLN A 66 7.46 -4.75 9.19
CA GLN A 66 6.84 -4.37 10.47
C GLN A 66 6.79 -2.85 10.64
N THR A 67 7.88 -2.16 10.28
CA THR A 67 7.97 -0.70 10.37
C THR A 67 6.99 -0.03 9.41
N LEU A 68 6.93 -0.51 8.16
CA LEU A 68 6.02 0.02 7.14
C LEU A 68 4.55 -0.17 7.54
N LEU A 69 4.16 -1.34 8.05
CA LEU A 69 2.80 -1.58 8.53
C LEU A 69 2.44 -0.68 9.73
N PHE A 70 3.37 -0.51 10.68
CA PHE A 70 3.15 0.34 11.85
C PHE A 70 2.94 1.80 11.46
N VAL A 71 3.81 2.35 10.61
CA VAL A 71 3.73 3.73 10.14
C VAL A 71 2.53 3.94 9.21
N ALA A 72 2.20 2.98 8.34
CA ALA A 72 0.98 3.00 7.53
C ALA A 72 -0.29 3.08 8.39
N GLY A 73 -0.32 2.38 9.53
CA GLY A 73 -1.40 2.47 10.51
C GLY A 73 -1.52 3.87 11.13
N ILE A 74 -0.39 4.47 11.54
CA ILE A 74 -0.36 5.85 12.04
C ILE A 74 -0.82 6.83 10.95
N ASN A 75 -0.32 6.69 9.72
CA ASN A 75 -0.66 7.56 8.60
C ASN A 75 -2.14 7.45 8.23
N THR A 76 -2.71 6.25 8.25
CA THR A 76 -4.15 6.03 8.03
C THR A 76 -4.97 6.72 9.12
N LEU A 77 -4.57 6.61 10.40
CA LEU A 77 -5.25 7.28 11.50
C LEU A 77 -5.19 8.81 11.37
N LEU A 78 -4.02 9.37 11.03
CA LEU A 78 -3.85 10.81 10.80
C LEU A 78 -4.73 11.30 9.64
N GLN A 79 -4.79 10.51 8.57
CA GLN A 79 -5.60 10.81 7.39
C GLN A 79 -7.10 10.77 7.69
N ALA A 80 -7.55 9.80 8.49
CA ALA A 80 -8.93 9.64 8.92
C ALA A 80 -9.37 10.74 9.90
N LEU A 81 -8.51 11.16 10.84
CA LEU A 81 -8.86 12.16 11.86
C LEU A 81 -8.73 13.60 11.35
N PHE A 82 -7.59 13.93 10.76
CA PHE A 82 -7.20 15.30 10.44
C PHE A 82 -7.09 15.59 8.93
N GLY A 83 -6.88 14.55 8.11
CA GLY A 83 -6.76 14.62 6.66
C GLY A 83 -8.08 14.90 5.96
N THR A 84 -8.50 13.99 5.08
CA THR A 84 -9.74 14.13 4.30
C THR A 84 -10.97 13.67 5.06
N ARG A 85 -10.82 12.87 6.13
CA ARG A 85 -11.93 12.17 6.83
C ARG A 85 -12.77 11.29 5.91
N LEU A 86 -12.23 10.95 4.75
CA LEU A 86 -12.81 9.96 3.86
C LEU A 86 -12.31 8.57 4.26
N PRO A 87 -13.09 7.50 3.98
CA PRO A 87 -12.65 6.13 4.17
C PRO A 87 -11.53 5.80 3.18
N ALA A 88 -10.32 6.18 3.55
CA ALA A 88 -9.12 6.12 2.71
C ALA A 88 -8.00 5.48 3.53
N VAL A 89 -7.49 4.34 3.07
CA VAL A 89 -6.38 3.65 3.74
C VAL A 89 -5.08 4.12 3.14
N VAL A 90 -4.08 4.35 3.98
CA VAL A 90 -2.76 4.82 3.56
C VAL A 90 -1.77 3.66 3.64
N GLY A 91 -1.02 3.42 2.56
CA GLY A 91 -0.08 2.32 2.45
C GLY A 91 1.16 2.68 1.62
N GLY A 92 2.08 1.72 1.49
CA GLY A 92 3.31 1.92 0.71
C GLY A 92 3.01 2.04 -0.80
N SER A 93 3.63 3.02 -1.45
CA SER A 93 3.39 3.31 -2.87
C SER A 93 4.46 2.75 -3.81
N PHE A 94 4.02 2.17 -4.93
CA PHE A 94 4.93 1.74 -6.00
C PHE A 94 5.54 2.88 -6.80
N ALA A 95 5.03 4.12 -6.66
CA ALA A 95 5.63 5.29 -7.29
C ALA A 95 7.09 5.51 -6.85
N TYR A 96 7.43 5.07 -5.65
CA TYR A 96 8.77 5.24 -5.06
C TYR A 96 9.78 4.18 -5.51
N LEU A 97 9.32 3.09 -6.14
CA LEU A 97 10.20 1.97 -6.52
C LEU A 97 11.29 2.41 -7.50
N VAL A 98 10.96 3.24 -8.49
CA VAL A 98 11.93 3.70 -9.50
C VAL A 98 12.99 4.63 -8.88
N PRO A 99 12.62 5.68 -8.10
CA PRO A 99 13.62 6.46 -7.37
C PRO A 99 14.45 5.66 -6.38
N ILE A 100 13.84 4.70 -5.67
CA ILE A 100 14.59 3.83 -4.76
C ILE A 100 15.59 2.99 -5.54
N ALA A 101 15.19 2.36 -6.65
CA ALA A 101 16.11 1.60 -7.50
C ALA A 101 17.27 2.45 -8.03
N TYR A 102 17.02 3.73 -8.34
CA TYR A 102 18.07 4.69 -8.68
C TYR A 102 19.05 4.91 -7.53
N ILE A 103 18.57 5.07 -6.28
CA ILE A 103 19.42 5.20 -5.10
C ILE A 103 20.23 3.91 -4.86
N ILE A 104 19.59 2.74 -4.97
CA ILE A 104 20.25 1.44 -4.80
C ILE A 104 21.41 1.28 -5.79
N ASN A 105 21.23 1.71 -7.03
CA ASN A 105 22.23 1.61 -8.09
C ASN A 105 23.26 2.75 -8.09
N ASP A 106 23.29 3.60 -7.07
CA ASP A 106 24.35 4.61 -6.96
C ASP A 106 25.73 3.93 -6.81
N SER A 107 26.66 4.34 -7.67
CA SER A 107 28.06 3.91 -7.68
C SER A 107 28.75 3.99 -6.31
N GLN A 108 28.41 4.97 -5.47
CA GLN A 108 28.99 5.09 -4.13
C GLN A 108 28.52 3.98 -3.19
N LEU A 109 27.23 3.60 -3.27
CA LEU A 109 26.63 2.54 -2.46
C LEU A 109 27.02 1.14 -2.98
N GLN A 110 27.15 0.98 -4.30
CA GLN A 110 27.54 -0.29 -4.92
C GLN A 110 29.02 -0.65 -4.69
N ARG A 111 29.87 0.32 -4.36
CA ARG A 111 31.29 0.08 -4.01
C ARG A 111 31.50 -0.56 -2.63
N ILE A 112 30.45 -0.69 -1.83
CA ILE A 112 30.54 -1.25 -0.48
C ILE A 112 30.51 -2.78 -0.59
N ASP A 113 31.62 -3.42 -0.23
CA ASP A 113 31.77 -4.88 -0.30
C ASP A 113 30.87 -5.62 0.70
N GLU A 114 30.63 -5.04 1.89
CA GLU A 114 29.86 -5.68 2.94
C GLU A 114 28.34 -5.46 2.75
N PRO A 115 27.54 -6.54 2.55
CA PRO A 115 26.14 -6.43 2.13
C PRO A 115 25.24 -5.80 3.20
N HIS A 116 25.49 -6.08 4.48
CA HIS A 116 24.70 -5.50 5.57
C HIS A 116 24.98 -4.01 5.74
N VAL A 117 26.24 -3.59 5.61
CA VAL A 117 26.62 -2.17 5.66
C VAL A 117 26.01 -1.42 4.48
N ARG A 118 26.04 -2.01 3.28
CA ARG A 118 25.37 -1.46 2.09
C ARG A 118 23.89 -1.25 2.35
N PHE A 119 23.19 -2.25 2.88
CA PHE A 119 21.77 -2.13 3.24
C PHE A 119 21.50 -0.96 4.20
N ILE A 120 22.25 -0.84 5.29
CA ILE A 120 22.08 0.25 6.26
C ILE A 120 22.34 1.62 5.62
N GLN A 121 23.40 1.75 4.83
CA GLN A 121 23.72 3.03 4.17
C GLN A 121 22.67 3.41 3.12
N THR A 122 22.17 2.45 2.34
CA THR A 122 21.10 2.70 1.37
C THR A 122 19.79 3.09 2.08
N MET A 123 19.44 2.43 3.18
CA MET A 123 18.28 2.83 3.99
C MET A 123 18.41 4.27 4.48
N ARG A 124 19.58 4.68 4.99
CA ARG A 124 19.82 6.05 5.45
C ARG A 124 19.73 7.09 4.32
N ALA A 125 20.16 6.74 3.12
CA ALA A 125 20.04 7.59 1.94
C ALA A 125 18.58 7.78 1.51
N ILE A 126 17.80 6.70 1.55
CA ILE A 126 16.36 6.74 1.26
C ILE A 126 15.62 7.57 2.31
N GLN A 127 15.95 7.41 3.60
CA GLN A 127 15.38 8.21 4.69
C GLN A 127 15.61 9.71 4.48
N GLY A 128 16.85 10.12 4.18
CA GLY A 128 17.16 11.53 3.93
C GLY A 128 16.43 12.07 2.69
N ALA A 129 16.38 11.29 1.61
CA ALA A 129 15.67 11.67 0.40
C ALA A 129 14.15 11.81 0.63
N LEU A 130 13.54 10.90 1.41
CA LEU A 130 12.12 10.95 1.78
C LEU A 130 11.81 12.18 2.64
N ILE A 131 12.65 12.51 3.62
CA ILE A 131 12.46 13.71 4.46
C ILE A 131 12.45 14.99 3.60
N VAL A 132 13.40 15.10 2.66
CA VAL A 132 13.45 16.27 1.76
C VAL A 132 12.23 16.31 0.84
N ALA A 133 11.85 15.18 0.24
CA ALA A 133 10.71 15.11 -0.66
C ALA A 133 9.38 15.39 0.07
N ALA A 134 9.24 14.91 1.32
CA ALA A 134 8.10 15.18 2.19
C ALA A 134 7.92 16.68 2.47
N SER A 135 9.03 17.41 2.70
CA SER A 135 8.95 18.85 2.97
C SER A 135 8.23 19.62 1.85
N ILE A 136 8.48 19.24 0.59
CA ILE A 136 7.83 19.84 -0.58
C ILE A 136 6.34 19.51 -0.61
N GLN A 137 5.97 18.26 -0.35
CA GLN A 137 4.56 17.86 -0.30
C GLN A 137 3.79 18.57 0.81
N ILE A 138 4.39 18.72 1.99
CA ILE A 138 3.83 19.46 3.12
C ILE A 138 3.59 20.92 2.72
N ILE A 139 4.60 21.58 2.11
CA ILE A 139 4.49 22.97 1.65
C ILE A 139 3.39 23.09 0.60
N LEU A 140 3.36 22.25 -0.43
CA LEU A 140 2.35 22.30 -1.50
C LEU A 140 0.93 21.96 -1.00
N GLY A 141 0.81 21.06 -0.02
CA GLY A 141 -0.46 20.67 0.58
C GLY A 141 -1.05 21.77 1.47
N TYR A 142 -0.28 22.28 2.44
CA TYR A 142 -0.77 23.31 3.37
C TYR A 142 -0.87 24.71 2.76
N SER A 143 -0.07 25.02 1.73
CA SER A 143 -0.20 26.28 0.97
C SER A 143 -1.46 26.35 0.09
N GLN A 144 -2.26 25.28 0.03
CA GLN A 144 -3.45 25.16 -0.83
C GLN A 144 -3.17 25.26 -2.34
N VAL A 145 -1.90 25.36 -2.74
CA VAL A 145 -1.48 25.38 -4.15
C VAL A 145 -1.92 24.10 -4.85
N TRP A 146 -1.81 22.95 -4.17
CA TRP A 146 -2.30 21.70 -4.73
C TRP A 146 -3.81 21.72 -4.97
N GLY A 147 -4.59 22.36 -4.11
CA GLY A 147 -6.02 22.57 -4.29
C GLY A 147 -6.35 23.25 -5.63
N LEU A 148 -5.56 24.24 -6.04
CA LEU A 148 -5.71 24.90 -7.34
C LEU A 148 -5.42 23.95 -8.50
N PHE A 149 -4.34 23.18 -8.42
CA PHE A 149 -3.99 22.17 -9.43
C PHE A 149 -5.03 21.05 -9.53
N SER A 150 -5.59 20.63 -8.38
CA SER A 150 -6.59 19.56 -8.28
C SER A 150 -7.87 19.84 -9.09
N ARG A 151 -8.14 21.12 -9.40
CA ARG A 151 -9.28 21.56 -10.23
C ARG A 151 -9.10 21.23 -11.70
N PHE A 152 -7.88 21.16 -12.20
CA PHE A 152 -7.59 20.77 -13.59
C PHE A 152 -7.74 19.27 -13.83
N PHE A 153 -7.66 18.47 -12.77
CA PHE A 153 -7.88 17.03 -12.81
C PHE A 153 -9.38 16.71 -12.94
N SER A 154 -9.89 16.77 -14.16
CA SER A 154 -11.22 16.27 -14.51
C SER A 154 -11.25 14.73 -14.48
N PRO A 155 -12.43 14.09 -14.38
CA PRO A 155 -12.54 12.62 -14.45
C PRO A 155 -11.88 12.02 -15.70
N LEU A 156 -11.88 12.77 -16.82
CA LEU A 156 -11.23 12.38 -18.07
C LEU A 156 -9.69 12.31 -17.95
N GLY A 157 -9.09 13.17 -17.13
CA GLY A 157 -7.65 13.12 -16.84
C GLY A 157 -7.27 12.08 -15.78
N MET A 158 -8.19 11.78 -14.85
CA MET A 158 -7.93 10.84 -13.76
C MET A 158 -8.02 9.39 -14.17
N ALA A 159 -8.96 9.03 -15.05
CA ALA A 159 -9.15 7.63 -15.46
C ALA A 159 -7.88 7.01 -16.08
N PRO A 160 -7.15 7.68 -16.99
CA PRO A 160 -5.89 7.16 -17.50
C PRO A 160 -4.80 7.02 -16.43
N VAL A 161 -4.70 7.96 -15.48
CA VAL A 161 -3.68 7.91 -14.42
C VAL A 161 -3.94 6.74 -13.47
N VAL A 162 -5.16 6.60 -12.98
CA VAL A 162 -5.55 5.48 -12.11
C VAL A 162 -5.42 4.15 -12.88
N GLY A 163 -5.78 4.13 -14.17
CA GLY A 163 -5.59 2.97 -15.04
C GLY A 163 -4.12 2.59 -15.19
N LEU A 164 -3.22 3.55 -15.39
CA LEU A 164 -1.77 3.30 -15.48
C LEU A 164 -1.19 2.80 -14.16
N VAL A 165 -1.63 3.35 -13.02
CA VAL A 165 -1.22 2.85 -11.70
C VAL A 165 -1.69 1.42 -11.51
N GLY A 166 -2.97 1.13 -11.78
CA GLY A 166 -3.54 -0.21 -11.66
C GLY A 166 -2.89 -1.23 -12.59
N LEU A 167 -2.68 -0.88 -13.86
CA LEU A 167 -1.94 -1.72 -14.83
C LEU A 167 -0.48 -1.91 -14.42
N GLY A 168 0.15 -0.89 -13.82
CA GLY A 168 1.50 -0.98 -13.28
C GLY A 168 1.61 -1.93 -12.09
N LEU A 169 0.60 -1.96 -11.21
CA LEU A 169 0.49 -2.95 -10.14
C LEU A 169 0.30 -4.35 -10.71
N PHE A 170 -0.59 -4.50 -11.69
CA PHE A 170 -0.84 -5.77 -12.35
C PHE A 170 0.42 -6.32 -13.03
N GLN A 171 1.16 -5.48 -13.76
CA GLN A 171 2.40 -5.87 -14.43
C GLN A 171 3.46 -6.40 -13.45
N ARG A 172 3.46 -5.95 -12.18
CA ARG A 172 4.40 -6.44 -11.15
C ARG A 172 3.87 -7.59 -10.33
N GLY A 173 2.57 -7.59 -10.02
CA GLY A 173 1.94 -8.64 -9.22
C GLY A 173 1.68 -9.93 -10.01
N PHE A 174 1.36 -9.82 -11.30
CA PHE A 174 1.05 -10.99 -12.12
C PHE A 174 2.24 -11.94 -12.34
N PRO A 175 3.48 -11.46 -12.59
CA PRO A 175 4.64 -12.33 -12.65
C PRO A 175 4.88 -13.11 -11.35
N ALA A 176 4.64 -12.51 -10.19
CA ALA A 176 4.79 -13.19 -8.90
C ALA A 176 3.79 -14.35 -8.71
N LEU A 177 2.60 -14.28 -9.33
CA LEU A 177 1.69 -15.43 -9.40
C LEU A 177 2.25 -16.56 -10.27
N GLY A 178 3.05 -16.21 -11.28
CA GLY A 178 3.71 -17.14 -12.20
C GLY A 178 4.89 -17.89 -11.57
N ASP A 179 5.54 -17.31 -10.56
CA ASP A 179 6.62 -18.01 -9.82
C ASP A 179 6.11 -19.29 -9.14
N CYS A 180 4.82 -19.32 -8.80
CA CYS A 180 4.12 -20.46 -8.19
C CYS A 180 2.76 -20.70 -8.82
N VAL A 181 2.77 -21.19 -10.05
CA VAL A 181 1.54 -21.45 -10.82
C VAL A 181 0.56 -22.35 -10.08
N GLU A 182 1.03 -23.34 -9.30
CA GLU A 182 0.14 -24.27 -8.59
C GLU A 182 -0.69 -23.61 -7.48
N ILE A 183 -0.26 -22.47 -6.95
CA ILE A 183 -0.97 -21.69 -5.92
C ILE A 183 -1.62 -20.46 -6.54
N GLY A 184 -0.92 -19.79 -7.45
CA GLY A 184 -1.39 -18.55 -8.10
C GLY A 184 -2.62 -18.77 -8.98
N LEU A 185 -2.68 -19.86 -9.74
CA LEU A 185 -3.80 -20.12 -10.66
C LEU A 185 -5.10 -20.47 -9.91
N PRO A 186 -5.10 -21.33 -8.86
CA PRO A 186 -6.27 -21.51 -8.01
C PRO A 186 -6.70 -20.22 -7.31
N MET A 187 -5.77 -19.38 -6.85
CA MET A 187 -6.11 -18.09 -6.24
C MET A 187 -6.86 -17.18 -7.22
N LEU A 188 -6.33 -17.05 -8.44
CA LEU A 188 -6.93 -16.22 -9.49
C LEU A 188 -8.31 -16.76 -9.89
N PHE A 189 -8.43 -18.07 -10.09
CA PHE A 189 -9.71 -18.70 -10.38
C PHE A 189 -10.74 -18.45 -9.27
N LEU A 190 -10.34 -18.63 -8.00
CA LEU A 190 -11.22 -18.51 -6.85
C LEU A 190 -11.65 -17.05 -6.60
N VAL A 191 -10.75 -16.08 -6.79
CA VAL A 191 -11.10 -14.65 -6.76
C VAL A 191 -12.09 -14.30 -7.87
N ILE A 192 -11.87 -14.74 -9.11
CA ILE A 192 -12.79 -14.44 -10.23
C ILE A 192 -14.15 -15.13 -10.01
N ALA A 193 -14.15 -16.39 -9.59
CA ALA A 193 -15.38 -17.13 -9.33
C ALA A 193 -16.20 -16.50 -8.19
N LEU A 194 -15.56 -16.13 -7.07
CA LEU A 194 -16.26 -15.50 -5.94
C LEU A 194 -16.69 -14.06 -6.25
N SER A 195 -15.84 -13.25 -6.90
CA SER A 195 -16.15 -11.84 -7.15
C SER A 195 -17.14 -11.60 -8.30
N GLN A 196 -17.06 -12.38 -9.39
CA GLN A 196 -17.86 -12.13 -10.60
C GLN A 196 -19.04 -13.11 -10.74
N TYR A 197 -18.82 -14.40 -10.43
CA TYR A 197 -19.80 -15.45 -10.73
C TYR A 197 -20.82 -15.65 -9.59
N LEU A 198 -20.37 -15.63 -8.32
CA LEU A 198 -21.27 -15.82 -7.18
C LEU A 198 -22.34 -14.71 -7.06
N LYS A 199 -22.07 -13.51 -7.57
CA LYS A 199 -23.03 -12.39 -7.63
C LYS A 199 -24.31 -12.73 -8.41
N HIS A 200 -24.26 -13.69 -9.34
CA HIS A 200 -25.37 -14.03 -10.23
C HIS A 200 -26.13 -15.30 -9.81
N VAL A 201 -25.72 -15.98 -8.74
CA VAL A 201 -26.27 -17.29 -8.32
C VAL A 201 -27.34 -17.11 -7.24
N LYS A 202 -28.60 -17.32 -7.63
CA LYS A 202 -29.81 -17.03 -6.82
C LYS A 202 -29.92 -17.69 -5.42
N PRO A 203 -29.41 -18.89 -5.11
CA PRO A 203 -29.49 -19.43 -3.74
C PRO A 203 -28.49 -18.85 -2.73
N LEU A 204 -27.45 -18.12 -3.20
CA LEU A 204 -26.43 -17.51 -2.33
C LEU A 204 -26.58 -16.00 -2.19
N ARG A 205 -27.53 -15.40 -2.92
CA ARG A 205 -27.85 -13.96 -2.87
C ARG A 205 -28.33 -13.51 -1.49
N ASP A 206 -28.94 -14.41 -0.72
CA ASP A 206 -29.49 -14.12 0.60
C ASP A 206 -28.42 -14.05 1.71
N PHE A 207 -27.19 -14.49 1.43
CA PHE A 207 -26.05 -14.36 2.35
C PHE A 207 -25.03 -13.34 1.83
N PRO A 208 -25.15 -12.05 2.20
CA PRO A 208 -24.25 -10.99 1.72
C PRO A 208 -22.79 -11.17 2.19
N ILE A 209 -22.51 -12.17 3.03
CA ILE A 209 -21.17 -12.50 3.55
C ILE A 209 -20.18 -12.80 2.40
N PHE A 210 -20.62 -13.50 1.36
CA PHE A 210 -19.74 -13.87 0.24
C PHE A 210 -19.38 -12.70 -0.68
N GLU A 211 -20.26 -11.69 -0.76
CA GLU A 211 -20.01 -10.46 -1.53
C GLU A 211 -19.22 -9.43 -0.71
N ARG A 212 -19.41 -9.39 0.61
CA ARG A 212 -18.69 -8.47 1.52
C ARG A 212 -17.25 -8.88 1.77
N PHE A 213 -16.97 -10.18 1.96
CA PHE A 213 -15.66 -10.69 2.40
C PHE A 213 -14.95 -11.63 1.39
N PRO A 214 -15.03 -11.41 0.07
CA PRO A 214 -14.50 -12.37 -0.91
C PRO A 214 -12.99 -12.57 -0.73
N VAL A 215 -12.24 -11.49 -0.51
CA VAL A 215 -10.77 -11.54 -0.38
C VAL A 215 -10.35 -12.34 0.86
N LEU A 216 -11.03 -12.18 2.00
CA LEU A 216 -10.73 -12.93 3.23
C LEU A 216 -10.92 -14.44 3.03
N ILE A 217 -12.03 -14.81 2.40
CA ILE A 217 -12.35 -16.22 2.09
C ILE A 217 -11.30 -16.79 1.12
N CYS A 218 -10.95 -16.03 0.08
CA CYS A 218 -9.94 -16.44 -0.90
C CYS A 218 -8.59 -16.73 -0.24
N VAL A 219 -8.09 -15.76 0.52
CA VAL A 219 -6.79 -15.83 1.19
C VAL A 219 -6.76 -16.98 2.20
N SER A 220 -7.85 -17.21 2.94
CA SER A 220 -7.94 -18.31 3.91
C SER A 220 -7.90 -19.68 3.23
N ILE A 221 -8.68 -19.87 2.17
CA ILE A 221 -8.73 -21.14 1.43
C ILE A 221 -7.38 -21.43 0.78
N ILE A 222 -6.78 -20.44 0.10
CA ILE A 222 -5.52 -20.66 -0.60
C ILE A 222 -4.36 -20.91 0.38
N TRP A 223 -4.38 -20.27 1.54
CA TRP A 223 -3.38 -20.49 2.57
C TRP A 223 -3.45 -21.90 3.15
N ILE A 224 -4.66 -22.42 3.42
CA ILE A 224 -4.84 -23.82 3.84
C ILE A 224 -4.35 -24.77 2.74
N TYR A 225 -4.70 -24.49 1.48
CA TYR A 225 -4.26 -25.28 0.34
C TYR A 225 -2.73 -25.30 0.19
N SER A 226 -2.05 -24.17 0.34
CA SER A 226 -0.58 -24.09 0.24
C SER A 226 0.13 -24.82 1.38
N VAL A 227 -0.44 -24.82 2.59
CA VAL A 227 0.06 -25.63 3.72
C VAL A 227 -0.07 -27.12 3.42
N ILE A 228 -1.19 -27.57 2.87
CA ILE A 228 -1.41 -28.98 2.49
C ILE A 228 -0.42 -29.40 1.40
N LEU A 229 -0.20 -28.59 0.37
CA LEU A 229 0.80 -28.86 -0.68
C LEU A 229 2.23 -28.92 -0.15
N THR A 230 2.55 -28.07 0.83
CA THR A 230 3.86 -28.08 1.49
C THR A 230 4.04 -29.35 2.33
N ALA A 231 3.02 -29.74 3.09
CA ALA A 231 3.04 -30.93 3.95
C ALA A 231 3.07 -32.24 3.15
N SER A 232 2.35 -32.32 2.03
CA SER A 232 2.32 -33.49 1.13
C SER A 232 3.64 -33.72 0.40
N GLY A 233 4.58 -32.79 0.48
CA GLY A 233 5.92 -32.93 -0.10
C GLY A 233 6.00 -32.64 -1.59
N ALA A 234 4.97 -32.03 -2.18
CA ALA A 234 4.90 -31.72 -3.62
C ALA A 234 6.12 -30.93 -4.13
N TYR A 235 6.72 -30.11 -3.26
CA TYR A 235 7.86 -29.25 -3.61
C TYR A 235 9.25 -29.83 -3.25
N ARG A 236 9.35 -31.02 -2.64
CA ARG A 236 10.65 -31.56 -2.13
C ARG A 236 11.68 -31.87 -3.23
N GLY A 237 11.24 -32.17 -4.45
CA GLY A 237 12.09 -32.49 -5.60
C GLY A 237 12.17 -31.38 -6.68
N LYS A 238 11.65 -30.18 -6.40
CA LYS A 238 11.62 -29.06 -7.35
C LYS A 238 12.87 -28.17 -7.24
N PRO A 239 13.17 -27.32 -8.24
CA PRO A 239 14.28 -26.36 -8.18
C PRO A 239 14.21 -25.47 -6.93
N ASN A 240 15.36 -25.01 -6.44
CA ASN A 240 15.45 -24.21 -5.21
C ASN A 240 14.64 -22.91 -5.29
N GLU A 241 14.55 -22.28 -6.47
CA GLU A 241 13.74 -21.07 -6.68
C GLU A 241 12.24 -21.35 -6.45
N THR A 242 11.71 -22.44 -7.02
CA THR A 242 10.33 -22.89 -6.80
C THR A 242 10.10 -23.26 -5.33
N GLN A 243 11.09 -23.85 -4.66
CA GLN A 243 11.00 -24.15 -3.23
C GLN A 243 11.00 -22.89 -2.36
N LEU A 244 11.70 -21.83 -2.75
CA LEU A 244 11.73 -20.56 -2.02
C LEU A 244 10.41 -19.78 -2.16
N SER A 245 9.80 -19.81 -3.35
CA SER A 245 8.57 -19.07 -3.63
C SER A 245 7.31 -19.82 -3.17
N CYS A 246 7.24 -21.14 -3.41
CA CYS A 246 5.97 -21.88 -3.28
C CYS A 246 5.78 -22.59 -1.93
N ARG A 247 6.84 -22.67 -1.13
CA ARG A 247 6.84 -23.40 0.14
C ARG A 247 6.60 -22.43 1.29
N THR A 248 5.65 -22.76 2.16
CA THR A 248 5.20 -21.86 3.24
C THR A 248 6.19 -21.71 4.40
N ASP A 249 7.18 -22.58 4.51
CA ASP A 249 8.12 -22.64 5.64
C ASP A 249 9.51 -22.03 5.36
N ARG A 250 9.79 -21.62 4.11
CA ARG A 250 11.10 -21.07 3.70
C ARG A 250 11.22 -19.56 3.86
N ALA A 251 10.13 -18.87 4.18
CA ALA A 251 10.14 -17.42 4.32
C ALA A 251 11.03 -16.93 5.49
N ASN A 252 11.29 -17.78 6.50
CA ASN A 252 12.08 -17.50 7.72
C ASN A 252 11.72 -16.23 8.50
N LEU A 253 10.65 -15.52 8.13
CA LEU A 253 10.19 -14.28 8.75
C LEU A 253 9.81 -14.50 10.23
N ILE A 254 9.12 -15.60 10.53
CA ILE A 254 8.66 -15.91 11.90
C ILE A 254 9.83 -16.34 12.79
N SER A 255 10.79 -17.11 12.26
CA SER A 255 11.93 -17.61 13.03
C SER A 255 12.97 -16.52 13.34
N THR A 256 13.04 -15.48 12.51
CA THR A 256 14.04 -14.40 12.63
C THR A 256 13.50 -13.17 13.35
N ALA A 257 12.18 -13.02 13.46
CA ALA A 257 11.56 -11.87 14.11
C ALA A 257 11.38 -12.10 15.62
N PRO A 258 11.70 -11.11 16.48
CA PRO A 258 11.33 -11.15 17.88
C PRO A 258 9.81 -11.02 18.06
N TRP A 259 9.27 -11.63 19.11
CA TRP A 259 7.84 -11.61 19.43
C TRP A 259 7.26 -10.21 19.63
N PHE A 260 8.03 -9.32 20.27
CA PHE A 260 7.66 -7.92 20.45
C PHE A 260 8.81 -7.03 20.04
N LYS A 261 8.55 -6.12 19.10
CA LYS A 261 9.49 -5.08 18.72
C LYS A 261 8.74 -3.82 18.33
N PHE A 262 9.07 -2.74 19.02
CA PHE A 262 8.54 -1.43 18.71
C PHE A 262 9.45 -0.73 17.69
N PRO A 263 8.95 -0.34 16.50
CA PRO A 263 9.71 0.47 15.55
C PRO A 263 10.01 1.83 16.18
N TYR A 264 11.26 2.27 16.13
CA TYR A 264 11.67 3.57 16.66
C TYR A 264 12.20 4.47 15.52
N PRO A 265 12.04 5.80 15.64
CA PRO A 265 12.59 6.72 14.66
C PRO A 265 14.12 6.57 14.60
N LEU A 266 14.67 6.71 13.39
CA LEU A 266 16.10 6.61 13.09
C LEU A 266 16.73 5.25 13.43
N GLN A 267 15.95 4.16 13.37
CA GLN A 267 16.45 2.81 13.67
C GLN A 267 17.59 2.30 12.78
N TRP A 268 17.76 2.90 11.59
CA TRP A 268 18.84 2.58 10.66
C TRP A 268 20.03 3.55 10.77
N GLY A 269 19.99 4.51 11.70
CA GLY A 269 21.01 5.56 11.87
C GLY A 269 20.56 6.93 11.35
N PRO A 270 21.44 7.95 11.42
CA PRO A 270 21.07 9.31 11.02
C PRO A 270 20.96 9.43 9.49
N PRO A 271 19.95 10.14 8.96
CA PRO A 271 19.67 10.21 7.53
C PRO A 271 20.82 10.90 6.79
N THR A 272 21.11 10.45 5.57
CA THR A 272 22.11 11.07 4.69
C THR A 272 21.41 11.83 3.58
N PHE A 273 21.85 13.07 3.36
CA PHE A 273 21.22 13.96 2.39
C PHE A 273 22.13 14.11 1.18
N ALA A 274 21.69 13.58 0.04
CA ALA A 274 22.34 13.78 -1.25
C ALA A 274 21.34 14.39 -2.23
N ALA A 275 21.74 15.46 -2.92
CA ALA A 275 20.85 16.20 -3.80
C ALA A 275 20.25 15.32 -4.90
N GLY A 276 21.05 14.43 -5.51
CA GLY A 276 20.58 13.52 -6.56
C GLY A 276 19.48 12.57 -6.09
N HIS A 277 19.61 12.01 -4.89
CA HIS A 277 18.60 11.13 -4.31
C HIS A 277 17.32 11.91 -3.97
N SER A 278 17.45 13.12 -3.42
CA SER A 278 16.32 13.99 -3.11
C SER A 278 15.52 14.38 -4.35
N PHE A 279 16.17 14.76 -5.45
CA PHE A 279 15.48 15.10 -6.70
C PHE A 279 14.71 13.91 -7.29
N ALA A 280 15.31 12.72 -7.26
CA ALA A 280 14.62 11.51 -7.69
C ALA A 280 13.36 11.27 -6.83
N MET A 281 13.49 11.42 -5.50
CA MET A 281 12.38 11.19 -4.57
C MET A 281 11.26 12.24 -4.67
N MET A 282 11.60 13.49 -5.01
CA MET A 282 10.63 14.55 -5.30
C MET A 282 9.71 14.18 -6.46
N SER A 283 10.23 13.51 -7.50
CA SER A 283 9.41 13.07 -8.62
C SER A 283 8.37 12.02 -8.20
N ALA A 284 8.75 11.06 -7.35
CA ALA A 284 7.81 10.08 -6.79
C ALA A 284 6.73 10.75 -5.96
N VAL A 285 7.09 11.72 -5.12
CA VAL A 285 6.14 12.51 -4.34
C VAL A 285 5.08 13.19 -5.22
N LEU A 286 5.48 13.81 -6.34
CA LEU A 286 4.51 14.43 -7.25
C LEU A 286 3.54 13.40 -7.85
N VAL A 287 4.03 12.22 -8.25
CA VAL A 287 3.18 11.11 -8.72
C VAL A 287 2.22 10.66 -7.62
N SER A 288 2.74 10.52 -6.39
CA SER A 288 2.01 10.14 -5.18
C SER A 288 0.86 11.11 -4.86
N MET A 289 1.05 12.40 -5.10
CA MET A 289 0.03 13.44 -4.94
C MET A 289 -1.11 13.30 -5.97
N VAL A 290 -0.77 13.00 -7.23
CA VAL A 290 -1.78 12.80 -8.30
C VAL A 290 -2.57 11.52 -8.03
N GLU A 291 -1.88 10.42 -7.70
CA GLU A 291 -2.48 9.14 -7.33
C GLU A 291 -3.47 9.32 -6.17
N SER A 292 -3.03 9.97 -5.09
CA SER A 292 -3.85 10.17 -3.89
C SER A 292 -5.03 11.11 -4.14
N THR A 293 -4.88 12.09 -5.02
CA THR A 293 -6.01 12.96 -5.43
C THR A 293 -7.07 12.16 -6.20
N GLY A 294 -6.65 11.21 -7.04
CA GLY A 294 -7.54 10.29 -7.75
C GLY A 294 -8.27 9.38 -6.80
N ALA A 295 -7.52 8.80 -5.87
CA ALA A 295 -8.03 7.99 -4.78
C ALA A 295 -9.09 8.73 -3.97
N TYR A 296 -8.84 9.96 -3.51
CA TYR A 296 -9.86 10.71 -2.75
C TYR A 296 -11.15 10.97 -3.54
N LYS A 297 -11.04 11.30 -4.84
CA LYS A 297 -12.20 11.53 -5.71
C LYS A 297 -12.96 10.22 -5.99
N ALA A 298 -12.26 9.09 -6.13
CA ALA A 298 -12.86 7.78 -6.29
C ALA A 298 -13.55 7.33 -4.99
N ALA A 299 -12.86 7.44 -3.86
CA ALA A 299 -13.39 7.12 -2.54
C ALA A 299 -14.64 7.96 -2.21
N SER A 300 -14.64 9.26 -2.51
CA SER A 300 -15.85 10.09 -2.30
C SER A 300 -17.02 9.65 -3.16
N ARG A 301 -16.76 9.21 -4.41
CA ARG A 301 -17.82 8.70 -5.30
C ARG A 301 -18.36 7.35 -4.82
N LEU A 302 -17.47 6.44 -4.44
CA LEU A 302 -17.83 5.10 -3.93
C LEU A 302 -18.58 5.19 -2.59
N ALA A 303 -18.25 6.17 -1.75
CA ALA A 303 -18.92 6.42 -0.48
C ALA A 303 -20.18 7.29 -0.60
N ILE A 304 -20.62 7.65 -1.82
CA ILE A 304 -21.75 8.58 -2.08
C ILE A 304 -21.60 9.88 -1.28
N ALA A 305 -20.37 10.33 -1.08
CA ALA A 305 -20.07 11.58 -0.42
C ALA A 305 -20.10 12.72 -1.43
N THR A 306 -20.32 13.94 -0.93
CA THR A 306 -20.16 15.13 -1.75
C THR A 306 -18.72 15.20 -2.27
N PRO A 307 -18.51 15.58 -3.55
CA PRO A 307 -17.16 15.71 -4.10
C PRO A 307 -16.31 16.61 -3.21
N PRO A 308 -15.12 16.16 -2.77
CA PRO A 308 -14.35 16.87 -1.77
C PRO A 308 -13.90 18.22 -2.33
N PRO A 309 -14.14 19.33 -1.63
CA PRO A 309 -13.71 20.64 -2.08
C PRO A 309 -12.17 20.71 -2.08
N ALA A 310 -11.61 21.61 -2.90
CA ALA A 310 -10.17 21.73 -3.12
C ALA A 310 -9.34 21.89 -1.82
N TYR A 311 -9.90 22.57 -0.81
CA TYR A 311 -9.21 22.74 0.47
C TYR A 311 -9.11 21.43 1.28
N VAL A 312 -10.10 20.53 1.18
CA VAL A 312 -10.06 19.21 1.84
C VAL A 312 -9.05 18.31 1.17
N LEU A 313 -8.99 18.34 -0.16
CA LEU A 313 -7.97 17.61 -0.94
C LEU A 313 -6.56 18.10 -0.59
N SER A 314 -6.35 19.42 -0.56
CA SER A 314 -5.04 19.98 -0.23
C SER A 314 -4.62 19.67 1.21
N ARG A 315 -5.56 19.71 2.15
CA ARG A 315 -5.33 19.28 3.54
C ARG A 315 -4.95 17.80 3.62
N GLY A 316 -5.64 16.95 2.86
CA GLY A 316 -5.30 15.53 2.74
C GLY A 316 -3.89 15.29 2.24
N ILE A 317 -3.49 16.00 1.19
CA ILE A 317 -2.12 15.92 0.65
C ILE A 317 -1.07 16.45 1.64
N GLY A 318 -1.40 17.50 2.41
CA GLY A 318 -0.54 18.00 3.49
C GLY A 318 -0.28 16.96 4.58
N TRP A 319 -1.33 16.28 5.04
CA TRP A 319 -1.23 15.19 6.01
C TRP A 319 -0.52 13.95 5.45
N GLN A 320 -0.74 13.63 4.18
CA GLN A 320 0.04 12.60 3.49
C GLN A 320 1.53 12.95 3.46
N GLY A 321 1.88 14.23 3.23
CA GLY A 321 3.27 14.71 3.32
C GLY A 321 3.88 14.52 4.70
N ILE A 322 3.11 14.77 5.78
CA ILE A 322 3.52 14.44 7.15
C ILE A 322 3.72 12.93 7.31
N GLY A 323 2.86 12.12 6.70
CA GLY A 323 3.03 10.67 6.70
C GLY A 323 4.32 10.21 6.03
N ILE A 324 4.70 10.83 4.91
CA ILE A 324 5.98 10.55 4.22
C ILE A 324 7.18 11.05 5.02
N LEU A 325 7.01 12.13 5.80
CA LEU A 325 8.04 12.56 6.75
C LEU A 325 8.24 11.50 7.85
N LEU A 326 7.15 10.92 8.39
CA LEU A 326 7.22 9.81 9.34
C LEU A 326 7.84 8.56 8.70
N ASP A 327 7.51 8.26 7.44
CA ASP A 327 8.13 7.18 6.67
C ASP A 327 9.66 7.34 6.59
N GLY A 328 10.13 8.55 6.31
CA GLY A 328 11.56 8.88 6.31
C GLY A 328 12.19 8.77 7.70
N LEU A 329 11.51 9.23 8.76
CA LEU A 329 12.02 9.18 10.13
C LEU A 329 12.14 7.75 10.65
N PHE A 330 11.11 6.92 10.51
CA PHE A 330 11.10 5.52 10.94
C PHE A 330 11.85 4.60 9.97
N GLY A 331 12.03 5.02 8.72
CA GLY A 331 12.71 4.26 7.68
C GLY A 331 11.88 3.09 7.19
N THR A 332 10.74 3.40 6.59
CA THR A 332 9.78 2.44 6.03
C THR A 332 10.11 2.01 4.60
N LEU A 333 11.28 2.41 4.08
CA LEU A 333 11.80 2.19 2.72
C LEU A 333 11.04 2.93 1.61
N THR A 334 9.73 3.08 1.71
CA THR A 334 8.88 3.74 0.70
C THR A 334 8.03 4.84 1.30
N GLY A 335 7.64 5.81 0.50
CA GLY A 335 6.62 6.78 0.90
C GLY A 335 5.21 6.20 0.85
N SER A 336 4.34 6.85 1.63
CA SER A 336 2.92 6.54 1.74
C SER A 336 2.05 7.22 0.68
N THR A 337 1.12 6.47 0.08
CA THR A 337 0.00 6.99 -0.73
C THR A 337 -1.33 6.41 -0.28
N VAL A 338 -2.40 7.06 -0.71
CA VAL A 338 -3.74 6.56 -0.48
C VAL A 338 -4.04 5.43 -1.45
N SER A 339 -4.43 4.29 -0.90
CA SER A 339 -5.00 3.17 -1.62
C SER A 339 -6.52 3.13 -1.42
N VAL A 340 -7.26 2.94 -2.51
CA VAL A 340 -8.71 2.70 -2.51
C VAL A 340 -8.96 1.38 -3.21
#